data_AF-A0A7C0VW89-F1
#
_entry.id   AF-A0A7C0VW89-F1
#
_cell.length_a   1.000
_cell.length_b   1.000
_cell.length_c   1.000
_cell.angle_alpha   90.00
_cell.angle_beta   90.00
_cell.angle_gamma   90.00
#
_symmetry.space_group_name_H-M   'P 1'
#
loop_
_entity.id
_entity.type
_entity.pdbx_description
1 polymer ?
#
loop_
_entity_poly.entity_id
_entity_poly.type
_entity_poly.pdbx_seq_one_letter_code
_entity_poly.pdbx_strand_id
1 'polypeptide(L)' 'VRAVYGGTTCTLRDPRRFYSYRRDGATGRMAALIWIRDPAAGARS' A
#
# COMPACT_ATOMS: atom_id res chain seq x y z
N VAL A 1 12.27 17.48 -8.95
CA VAL A 1 12.09 16.15 -8.32
C VAL A 1 13.46 15.65 -7.87
N ARG A 2 13.62 15.17 -6.63
CA ARG A 2 14.90 14.66 -6.11
C ARG A 2 15.02 13.14 -6.18
N ALA A 3 13.92 12.41 -6.04
CA ALA A 3 13.87 10.97 -6.26
C ALA A 3 12.42 10.50 -6.46
N VAL A 4 12.26 9.37 -7.16
CA VAL A 4 10.99 8.65 -7.36
C VAL A 4 11.28 7.17 -7.15
N TYR A 5 10.42 6.48 -6.39
CA TYR A 5 10.58 5.07 -6.05
C TYR A 5 9.27 4.30 -6.24
N GLY A 6 9.38 2.98 -6.41
CA GLY A 6 8.23 2.09 -6.59
C GLY A 6 7.83 1.90 -8.06
N GLY A 7 6.59 1.46 -8.30
CA GLY A 7 6.06 1.24 -9.66
C GLY A 7 6.52 -0.06 -10.34
N THR A 8 7.28 -0.90 -9.65
CA THR A 8 7.81 -2.17 -10.20
C THR A 8 6.84 -3.34 -10.05
N THR A 9 5.75 -3.18 -9.32
CA THR A 9 4.76 -4.24 -9.05
C THR A 9 3.47 -4.03 -9.85
N CYS A 10 2.82 -5.13 -10.25
CA CYS A 10 1.56 -5.11 -10.99
C CYS A 10 0.50 -5.95 -10.28
N THR A 11 -0.59 -5.33 -9.83
CA THR A 11 -1.69 -6.02 -9.11
C THR A 11 -2.34 -7.11 -9.94
N LEU A 12 -2.38 -6.95 -11.27
CA LEU A 12 -2.90 -7.96 -12.20
C LEU A 12 -2.01 -9.21 -12.27
N ARG A 13 -0.69 -9.02 -12.40
CA ARG A 13 0.28 -10.12 -12.67
C ARG A 13 0.78 -10.85 -11.43
N ASP A 14 0.60 -10.28 -10.23
CA ASP A 14 1.04 -10.91 -8.97
C ASP A 14 -0.17 -11.25 -8.06
N PRO A 15 -0.90 -12.34 -8.36
CA PRO A 15 -2.11 -12.72 -7.62
C PRO A 15 -1.85 -13.21 -6.20
N ARG A 16 -0.60 -13.62 -5.88
CA ARG A 16 -0.24 -14.10 -4.55
C ARG A 16 -0.12 -12.97 -3.53
N ARG A 17 0.08 -11.74 -4.00
CA ARG A 17 0.32 -10.56 -3.15
C ARG A 17 -0.79 -9.52 -3.21
N PHE A 18 -1.55 -9.45 -4.30
CA PHE A 18 -2.50 -8.36 -4.52
C PHE A 18 -3.88 -8.84 -4.97
N TYR A 19 -4.91 -8.22 -4.40
CA TYR A 19 -6.24 -8.20 -5.00
C TYR A 19 -6.20 -7.43 -6.34
N SER A 20 -6.94 -7.90 -7.35
CA SER A 20 -7.08 -7.20 -8.63
C SER A 20 -8.49 -7.31 -9.18
N TYR A 21 -9.22 -6.18 -9.21
CA TYR A 21 -10.58 -6.14 -9.76
C TYR A 21 -10.64 -6.60 -11.22
N ARG A 22 -9.65 -6.23 -12.05
CA ARG A 22 -9.61 -6.65 -13.47
C ARG A 22 -9.48 -8.16 -13.65
N ARG A 23 -8.88 -8.85 -12.69
CA ARG A 23 -8.68 -10.30 -12.71
C ARG A 23 -9.84 -11.05 -12.07
N ASP A 24 -10.26 -10.59 -10.89
CA ASP A 24 -11.09 -11.37 -9.97
C ASP A 24 -12.54 -10.83 -9.86
N GLY A 25 -12.85 -9.67 -10.45
CA GLY A 25 -14.16 -9.02 -10.29
C GLY A 25 -14.39 -8.53 -8.87
N ALA A 26 -15.53 -8.89 -8.27
CA ALA A 26 -15.83 -8.55 -6.88
C ALA A 26 -14.82 -9.22 -5.93
N THR A 27 -13.90 -8.43 -5.39
CA THR A 27 -12.77 -8.90 -4.57
C THR A 27 -12.49 -7.92 -3.42
N GLY A 28 -11.53 -8.24 -2.56
CA GLY A 28 -11.07 -7.39 -1.47
C GLY A 28 -10.44 -6.07 -1.94
N ARG A 29 -9.96 -5.26 -0.98
CA ARG A 29 -9.29 -3.98 -1.24
C ARG A 29 -7.99 -3.90 -0.46
N MET A 30 -6.98 -3.30 -1.11
CA MET A 30 -5.74 -2.90 -0.45
C MET A 30 -5.80 -1.42 -0.13
N ALA A 31 -5.00 -0.97 0.83
CA ALA A 31 -4.83 0.43 1.17
C ALA A 31 -3.34 0.78 1.21
N ALA A 32 -2.98 1.98 0.76
CA ALA A 32 -1.67 2.57 0.96
C ALA A 32 -1.83 3.67 2.02
N LEU A 33 -1.07 3.57 3.11
CA LEU A 33 -1.16 4.52 4.22
C LEU A 33 0.19 5.22 4.40
N ILE A 34 0.13 6.50 4.74
CA ILE A 34 1.29 7.31 5.12
C ILE A 34 0.89 8.22 6.26
N TRP A 35 1.73 8.30 7.28
CA TRP A 35 1.53 9.20 8.41
C TRP A 35 2.86 9.63 9.00
N ILE A 36 2.86 10.81 9.62
CA ILE A 36 3.95 11.27 10.47
C ILE A 36 3.55 10.93 11.89
N ARG A 37 4.36 10.14 12.59
CA ARG A 37 4.13 9.83 14.00
C ARG A 37 4.76 10.93 14.85
N ASP A 38 3.99 11.51 15.77
CA ASP A 38 4.54 12.37 16.83
C ASP A 38 5.45 11.51 17.75
N PRO A 39 6.75 11.83 17.88
CA PRO A 39 7.64 11.14 18.81
C PRO A 39 7.16 11.18 20.26
N ALA A 40 6.49 12.26 20.68
CA ALA A 40 6.00 12.44 22.05
C ALA A 40 4.69 11.68 22.33
N ALA A 41 4.00 11.20 21.30
CA ALA A 41 2.76 10.43 21.47
C ALA A 41 2.99 9.03 22.09
N GLY A 42 4.22 8.49 22.04
CA GLY A 42 4.57 7.23 22.71
C GLY A 42 5.09 7.37 24.14
N ALA A 43 5.44 8.59 24.58
CA ALA A 43 6.05 8.86 25.89
C ALA A 43 5.06 9.36 26.94
N ARG A 44 3.79 9.59 26.56
CA ARG A 44 2.69 10.00 27.44
C ARG A 44 1.77 8.83 27.84
N SER A 45 2.28 7.60 27.80
CA SER A 45 1.59 6.42 28.31
C SER A 45 2.20 5.97 29.63
#